data_AF-A0A7S2Y634-F1
#
_entry.id   AF-A0A7S2Y634-F1
#
_cell.length_a   1.000
_cell.length_b   1.000
_cell.length_c   1.000
_cell.angle_alpha   90.00
_cell.angle_beta   90.00
_cell.angle_gamma   90.00
#
_symmetry.space_group_name_H-M   'P 1'
#
loop_
_entity.id
_entity.type
_entity.pdbx_description
1 polymer ?
#
loop_
_entity_poly.entity_id
_entity_poly.type
_entity_poly.pdbx_seq_one_letter_code
_entity_poly.pdbx_strand_id
1 'polypeptide(L)'
;PTSTVSTAATTVPPSLCSPTIDDCCWCDNSGSCRLGSQLSVQIKTDHYPLETKWELWHAAAGMSAIKFHDSPPYVNPNTTYPLTSPICGPPVGHQVDFVIYDSHGDGMCCSAGHGSYTVFVDSTPVLHGGEFQSSETKSFTIASTASGAASTTSTVVTTATTPVPPSTTSSTKTVSTTPIAS
;
A
#
# COMPACT_ATOMS: atom_id res chain seq x y z
N PRO A 1 0.84 -50.15 39.46
CA PRO A 1 1.58 -49.03 38.83
C PRO A 1 1.26 -48.95 37.34
N THR A 2 0.33 -48.07 36.96
CA THR A 2 0.20 -47.54 35.59
C THR A 2 -0.79 -46.38 35.66
N SER A 3 -0.26 -45.20 35.98
CA SER A 3 -1.00 -43.94 35.85
C SER A 3 -0.94 -43.52 34.39
N THR A 4 -2.05 -43.64 33.68
CA THR A 4 -2.24 -43.04 32.35
C THR A 4 -2.39 -41.53 32.51
N VAL A 5 -1.33 -40.80 32.18
CA VAL A 5 -1.34 -39.33 32.06
C VAL A 5 -1.97 -38.98 30.71
N SER A 6 -3.14 -38.34 30.76
CA SER A 6 -3.82 -37.75 29.61
C SER A 6 -3.02 -36.54 29.12
N THR A 7 -2.38 -36.65 27.96
CA THR A 7 -1.73 -35.53 27.28
C THR A 7 -2.79 -34.57 26.76
N ALA A 8 -2.99 -33.48 27.51
CA ALA A 8 -3.77 -32.33 27.08
C ALA A 8 -3.16 -31.73 25.81
N ALA A 9 -3.99 -31.53 24.79
CA ALA A 9 -3.64 -30.81 23.58
C ALA A 9 -3.22 -29.38 23.95
N THR A 10 -1.96 -29.04 23.68
CA THR A 10 -1.45 -27.67 23.77
C THR A 10 -2.03 -26.88 22.60
N THR A 11 -3.21 -26.31 22.80
CA THR A 11 -3.70 -25.21 21.96
C THR A 11 -2.75 -24.03 22.14
N VAL A 12 -1.93 -23.78 21.11
CA VAL A 12 -1.14 -22.56 21.00
C VAL A 12 -2.11 -21.37 21.00
N PRO A 13 -1.98 -20.40 21.92
CA PRO A 13 -2.84 -19.22 21.93
C PRO A 13 -2.55 -18.35 20.69
N PRO A 14 -3.57 -17.85 19.96
CA PRO A 14 -3.33 -16.89 18.88
C PRO A 14 -2.80 -15.60 19.51
N SER A 15 -1.48 -15.41 19.40
CA SER A 15 -0.78 -14.27 19.97
C SER A 15 -0.41 -13.34 18.82
N LEU A 16 -1.31 -12.48 18.35
CA LEU A 16 -0.98 -11.30 17.51
C LEU A 16 -2.09 -10.23 17.55
N CYS A 17 -2.53 -9.84 18.74
CA CYS A 17 -3.31 -8.61 18.92
C CYS A 17 -2.49 -7.70 19.85
N SER A 18 -1.80 -6.70 19.29
CA SER A 18 -0.97 -5.76 20.04
C SER A 18 -1.87 -4.70 20.72
N PRO A 19 -1.75 -4.44 22.04
CA PRO A 19 -2.66 -3.55 22.74
C PRO A 19 -2.08 -2.13 22.82
N THR A 20 -2.05 -1.43 21.69
CA THR A 20 -1.88 0.03 21.68
C THR A 20 -2.83 0.63 20.65
N ILE A 21 -4.11 0.69 21.02
CA ILE A 21 -5.21 1.40 20.34
C ILE A 21 -5.57 0.83 18.95
N ASP A 22 -6.74 0.17 18.92
CA ASP A 22 -7.62 -0.02 17.76
C ASP A 22 -7.14 -0.81 16.53
N ASP A 23 -6.18 -1.72 16.67
CA ASP A 23 -5.94 -2.76 15.66
C ASP A 23 -6.99 -3.90 15.71
N CYS A 24 -7.76 -4.00 16.80
CA CYS A 24 -8.66 -5.12 17.10
C CYS A 24 -10.16 -4.83 16.95
N CYS A 25 -10.58 -3.64 16.51
CA CYS A 25 -12.01 -3.35 16.34
C CYS A 25 -12.56 -3.76 14.97
N TRP A 26 -11.71 -4.05 13.98
CA TRP A 26 -12.16 -4.48 12.66
C TRP A 26 -12.05 -5.98 12.41
N CYS A 27 -11.16 -6.69 13.12
CA CYS A 27 -10.98 -8.15 13.02
C CYS A 27 -11.57 -8.90 14.22
N ASP A 28 -12.08 -10.13 14.01
CA ASP A 28 -12.38 -11.06 15.08
C ASP A 28 -11.22 -12.02 15.38
N ASN A 29 -11.32 -12.80 16.45
CA ASN A 29 -10.32 -13.80 16.84
C ASN A 29 -10.15 -14.96 15.82
N SER A 30 -10.93 -14.94 14.73
CA SER A 30 -10.84 -15.88 13.61
C SER A 30 -10.20 -15.24 12.37
N GLY A 31 -9.73 -13.99 12.46
CA GLY A 31 -9.15 -13.24 11.35
C GLY A 31 -10.18 -12.73 10.34
N SER A 32 -11.47 -12.73 10.68
CA SER A 32 -12.54 -12.21 9.81
C SER A 32 -12.86 -10.75 10.13
N CYS A 33 -13.13 -9.95 9.10
CA CYS A 33 -13.46 -8.54 9.28
C CYS A 33 -14.94 -8.39 9.70
N ARG A 34 -15.20 -8.33 11.01
CA ARG A 34 -16.55 -8.41 11.59
C ARG A 34 -17.33 -7.10 11.54
N LEU A 35 -16.61 -5.98 11.65
CA LEU A 35 -17.16 -4.62 11.68
C LEU A 35 -16.53 -3.71 10.61
N GLY A 36 -15.72 -4.29 9.72
CA GLY A 36 -14.94 -3.57 8.72
C GLY A 36 -15.03 -4.23 7.34
N SER A 37 -14.48 -3.56 6.34
CA SER A 37 -14.36 -4.12 4.99
C SER A 37 -13.03 -4.83 4.78
N GLN A 38 -13.00 -5.77 3.83
CA GLN A 38 -11.80 -6.51 3.48
C GLN A 38 -11.01 -5.75 2.42
N LEU A 39 -9.83 -5.26 2.78
CA LEU A 39 -8.90 -4.60 1.88
C LEU A 39 -7.82 -5.58 1.43
N SER A 40 -7.30 -5.37 0.22
CA SER A 40 -6.12 -6.08 -0.27
C SER A 40 -5.37 -5.20 -1.25
N VAL A 41 -4.04 -5.35 -1.30
CA VAL A 41 -3.18 -4.61 -2.22
C VAL A 41 -2.44 -5.61 -3.10
N GLN A 42 -2.42 -5.35 -4.40
CA GLN A 42 -1.57 -6.04 -5.36
C GLN A 42 -0.51 -5.08 -5.87
N ILE A 43 0.75 -5.54 -5.85
CA ILE A 43 1.89 -4.79 -6.36
C ILE A 43 2.53 -5.56 -7.51
N LYS A 44 2.83 -4.85 -8.59
CA LYS A 44 3.80 -5.25 -9.60
C LYS A 44 5.03 -4.37 -9.43
N THR A 45 6.15 -4.97 -9.06
CA THR A 45 7.41 -4.26 -8.90
C THR A 45 8.03 -3.92 -10.25
N ASP A 46 8.94 -2.96 -10.23
CA ASP A 46 9.78 -2.51 -11.34
C ASP A 46 11.20 -3.14 -11.21
N HIS A 47 12.24 -2.49 -11.73
CA HIS A 47 13.61 -3.01 -11.59
C HIS A 47 14.15 -2.94 -10.15
N TYR A 48 13.53 -2.15 -9.26
CA TYR A 48 14.04 -1.82 -7.92
C TYR A 48 13.01 -2.14 -6.82
N PRO A 49 12.67 -3.42 -6.61
CA PRO A 49 11.58 -3.83 -5.72
C PRO A 49 11.77 -3.42 -4.25
N LEU A 50 13.01 -3.31 -3.77
CA LEU A 50 13.33 -3.00 -2.37
C LEU A 50 12.97 -1.55 -1.99
N GLU A 51 12.73 -0.70 -2.99
CA GLU A 51 12.45 0.72 -2.82
C GLU A 51 10.96 0.94 -2.58
N THR A 52 10.11 0.12 -3.21
CA THR A 52 8.66 0.17 -3.12
C THR A 52 8.15 -0.20 -1.72
N LYS A 53 7.36 0.69 -1.11
CA LYS A 53 6.66 0.47 0.16
C LYS A 53 5.30 1.15 0.10
N TRP A 54 4.31 0.65 0.81
CA TRP A 54 3.02 1.34 0.92
C TRP A 54 2.43 1.24 2.31
N GLU A 55 1.51 2.14 2.60
CA GLU A 55 0.83 2.28 3.88
C GLU A 55 -0.66 2.57 3.65
N LEU A 56 -1.48 2.10 4.58
CA LEU A 56 -2.90 2.41 4.65
C LEU A 56 -3.19 3.22 5.91
N TRP A 57 -3.83 4.36 5.71
CA TRP A 57 -4.15 5.32 6.76
C TRP A 57 -5.65 5.57 6.81
N HIS A 58 -6.18 5.84 8.00
CA HIS A 58 -7.57 6.22 8.22
C HIS A 58 -7.66 7.32 9.26
N ALA A 59 -8.53 8.31 9.03
CA ALA A 59 -8.91 9.30 10.03
C ALA A 59 -10.41 9.15 10.34
N ALA A 60 -10.73 8.89 11.61
CA ALA A 60 -12.10 9.04 12.09
C ALA A 60 -12.43 10.52 12.31
N ALA A 61 -13.71 10.89 12.23
CA ALA A 61 -14.13 12.28 12.39
C ALA A 61 -13.63 12.89 13.72
N GLY A 62 -12.87 13.98 13.61
CA GLY A 62 -12.29 14.68 14.77
C GLY A 62 -11.05 14.02 15.39
N MET A 63 -10.51 12.96 14.76
CA MET A 63 -9.24 12.33 15.16
C MET A 63 -8.16 12.52 14.10
N SER A 64 -6.90 12.46 14.53
CA SER A 64 -5.75 12.40 13.62
C SER A 64 -5.76 11.11 12.81
N ALA A 65 -5.20 11.14 11.60
CA ALA A 65 -5.00 9.95 10.79
C ALA A 65 -4.09 8.94 11.52
N ILE A 66 -4.50 7.69 11.53
CA ILE A 66 -3.75 6.55 12.07
C ILE A 66 -3.37 5.60 10.94
N LYS A 67 -2.13 5.11 10.97
CA LYS A 67 -1.71 4.01 10.10
C LYS A 67 -2.20 2.71 10.70
N PHE A 68 -2.93 1.92 9.92
CA PHE A 68 -3.45 0.61 10.37
C PHE A 68 -2.84 -0.56 9.60
N HIS A 69 -2.13 -0.31 8.50
CA HIS A 69 -1.40 -1.36 7.80
C HIS A 69 -0.25 -0.80 6.94
N ASP A 70 0.74 -1.64 6.65
CA ASP A 70 1.83 -1.35 5.72
C ASP A 70 2.23 -2.57 4.88
N SER A 71 3.07 -2.31 3.87
CA SER A 71 3.48 -3.30 2.88
C SER A 71 4.44 -4.35 3.44
N PRO A 72 4.33 -5.62 3.00
CA PRO A 72 5.44 -6.55 3.15
C PRO A 72 6.66 -6.11 2.31
N PRO A 73 7.87 -6.62 2.60
CA PRO A 73 9.04 -6.34 1.77
C PRO A 73 8.93 -7.03 0.41
N TYR A 74 9.41 -6.35 -0.65
CA TYR A 74 9.49 -6.89 -2.00
C TYR A 74 10.94 -7.10 -2.40
N VAL A 75 11.27 -8.27 -2.97
CA VAL A 75 12.66 -8.68 -3.24
C VAL A 75 12.92 -9.05 -4.69
N ASN A 76 11.87 -9.34 -5.47
CA ASN A 76 11.99 -9.78 -6.86
C ASN A 76 11.63 -8.62 -7.80
N PRO A 77 12.51 -8.28 -8.76
CA PRO A 77 12.22 -7.23 -9.74
C PRO A 77 11.19 -7.71 -10.76
N ASN A 78 10.49 -6.77 -11.40
CA ASN A 78 9.50 -7.01 -12.46
C ASN A 78 8.48 -8.10 -12.13
N THR A 79 8.11 -8.23 -10.87
CA THR A 79 7.30 -9.34 -10.35
C THR A 79 5.96 -8.83 -9.88
N THR A 80 4.89 -9.47 -10.35
CA THR A 80 3.56 -9.28 -9.77
C THR A 80 3.44 -10.14 -8.52
N TYR A 81 3.46 -9.49 -7.36
CA TYR A 81 3.15 -10.13 -6.11
C TYR A 81 1.65 -10.43 -6.05
N PRO A 82 1.24 -11.55 -5.44
CA PRO A 82 -0.18 -11.83 -5.22
C PRO A 82 -0.82 -10.74 -4.36
N LEU A 83 -2.16 -10.69 -4.35
CA LEU A 83 -2.88 -9.88 -3.37
C LEU A 83 -2.35 -10.23 -1.97
N THR A 84 -2.17 -9.21 -1.14
CA THR A 84 -1.92 -9.42 0.27
C THR A 84 -3.03 -10.27 0.90
N SER A 85 -2.71 -10.91 2.03
CA SER A 85 -3.75 -11.43 2.90
C SER A 85 -4.79 -10.33 3.18
N PRO A 86 -6.07 -10.70 3.31
CA PRO A 86 -7.13 -9.81 3.75
C PRO A 86 -6.73 -8.90 4.91
N ILE A 87 -6.82 -7.59 4.68
CA ILE A 87 -6.58 -6.56 5.70
C ILE A 87 -7.95 -6.08 6.15
N CYS A 88 -8.20 -6.07 7.45
CA CYS A 88 -9.42 -5.45 7.95
C CYS A 88 -9.24 -3.94 8.01
N GLY A 89 -10.03 -3.22 7.21
CA GLY A 89 -10.09 -1.76 7.19
C GLY A 89 -11.38 -1.23 7.82
N PRO A 90 -11.60 0.09 7.77
CA PRO A 90 -12.78 0.71 8.36
C PRO A 90 -14.10 0.22 7.72
N PRO A 91 -15.26 0.46 8.36
CA PRO A 91 -16.54 0.15 7.78
C PRO A 91 -16.88 1.03 6.58
N VAL A 92 -17.95 0.64 5.87
CA VAL A 92 -18.51 1.40 4.76
C VAL A 92 -18.80 2.86 5.13
N GLY A 93 -18.56 3.78 4.20
CA GLY A 93 -18.71 5.22 4.36
C GLY A 93 -17.47 5.94 4.89
N HIS A 94 -16.44 5.20 5.34
CA HIS A 94 -15.18 5.78 5.79
C HIS A 94 -14.18 5.94 4.64
N GLN A 95 -13.37 6.98 4.72
CA GLN A 95 -12.28 7.25 3.78
C GLN A 95 -10.99 6.57 4.26
N VAL A 96 -10.26 5.99 3.33
CA VAL A 96 -8.93 5.40 3.53
C VAL A 96 -7.96 6.09 2.59
N ASP A 97 -6.79 6.43 3.10
CA ASP A 97 -5.66 6.95 2.32
C ASP A 97 -4.67 5.81 2.06
N PHE A 98 -4.42 5.53 0.79
CA PHE A 98 -3.34 4.69 0.34
C PHE A 98 -2.15 5.57 0.00
N VAL A 99 -1.00 5.29 0.62
CA VAL A 99 0.25 5.98 0.34
C VAL A 99 1.26 4.96 -0.15
N ILE A 100 1.84 5.19 -1.32
CA ILE A 100 2.94 4.39 -1.85
C ILE A 100 4.19 5.27 -1.96
N TYR A 101 5.34 4.66 -1.70
CA TYR A 101 6.64 5.31 -1.65
C TYR A 101 7.64 4.55 -2.52
N ASP A 102 8.53 5.33 -3.10
CA ASP A 102 9.77 4.88 -3.69
C ASP A 102 10.93 5.63 -3.02
N SER A 103 11.86 4.89 -2.41
CA SER A 103 12.93 5.51 -1.63
C SER A 103 14.05 6.13 -2.47
N HIS A 104 14.19 5.77 -3.74
CA HIS A 104 15.17 6.40 -4.64
C HIS A 104 14.62 7.67 -5.28
N GLY A 105 13.30 7.68 -5.51
CA GLY A 105 12.57 8.82 -6.01
C GLY A 105 12.51 8.92 -7.54
N ASP A 106 12.95 7.89 -8.25
CA ASP A 106 12.74 7.73 -9.70
C ASP A 106 11.38 7.09 -10.02
N GLY A 107 10.78 6.42 -9.03
CA GLY A 107 9.44 5.86 -9.08
C GLY A 107 9.38 4.53 -9.82
N MET A 108 8.19 3.94 -9.93
CA MET A 108 8.06 2.56 -10.43
C MET A 108 7.73 2.44 -11.92
N CYS A 109 7.76 3.53 -12.70
CA CYS A 109 7.40 3.54 -14.12
C CYS A 109 8.56 3.92 -15.04
N CYS A 110 8.41 3.50 -16.30
CA CYS A 110 8.95 4.13 -17.48
C CYS A 110 10.42 3.77 -17.69
N SER A 111 11.34 4.52 -17.08
CA SER A 111 12.78 4.24 -17.14
C SER A 111 13.22 3.28 -16.04
N ALA A 112 12.60 3.36 -14.86
CA ALA A 112 12.89 2.52 -13.71
C ALA A 112 12.28 1.10 -13.82
N GLY A 113 11.33 0.92 -14.74
CA GLY A 113 10.65 -0.36 -15.01
C GLY A 113 9.15 -0.15 -15.15
N HIS A 114 8.38 -1.20 -15.44
CA HIS A 114 6.93 -1.07 -15.60
C HIS A 114 6.21 -1.71 -14.41
N GLY A 115 6.36 -1.08 -13.25
CA GLY A 115 5.64 -1.38 -12.02
C GLY A 115 4.27 -0.73 -11.97
N SER A 116 3.42 -1.24 -11.09
CA SER A 116 2.07 -0.72 -10.85
C SER A 116 1.51 -1.24 -9.53
N TYR A 117 0.46 -0.60 -9.03
CA TYR A 117 -0.31 -1.12 -7.89
C TYR A 117 -1.81 -1.13 -8.17
N THR A 118 -2.54 -1.97 -7.43
CA THR A 118 -4.01 -1.97 -7.40
C THR A 118 -4.49 -2.27 -5.99
N VAL A 119 -5.43 -1.47 -5.50
CA VAL A 119 -6.08 -1.66 -4.20
C VAL A 119 -7.50 -2.17 -4.41
N PHE A 120 -7.89 -3.15 -3.60
CA PHE A 120 -9.16 -3.82 -3.64
C PHE A 120 -9.92 -3.63 -2.33
N VAL A 121 -11.24 -3.48 -2.42
CA VAL A 121 -12.19 -3.54 -1.31
C VAL A 121 -13.20 -4.62 -1.63
N ASP A 122 -13.33 -5.61 -0.76
CA ASP A 122 -14.20 -6.77 -0.94
C ASP A 122 -14.01 -7.42 -2.33
N SER A 123 -12.74 -7.62 -2.71
CA SER A 123 -12.30 -8.13 -4.02
C SER A 123 -12.63 -7.26 -5.24
N THR A 124 -13.18 -6.06 -5.05
CA THR A 124 -13.45 -5.10 -6.12
C THR A 124 -12.31 -4.08 -6.21
N PRO A 125 -11.69 -3.86 -7.39
CA PRO A 125 -10.65 -2.85 -7.52
C PRO A 125 -11.24 -1.44 -7.34
N VAL A 126 -10.66 -0.66 -6.44
CA VAL A 126 -11.09 0.73 -6.14
C VAL A 126 -10.05 1.77 -6.52
N LEU A 127 -8.78 1.36 -6.62
CA LEU A 127 -7.65 2.25 -6.87
C LEU A 127 -6.60 1.53 -7.73
N HIS A 128 -5.97 2.25 -8.64
CA HIS A 128 -4.77 1.77 -9.35
C HIS A 128 -3.83 2.94 -9.68
N GLY A 129 -2.58 2.61 -9.94
CA GLY A 129 -1.55 3.58 -10.29
C GLY A 129 -0.20 2.94 -10.56
N GLY A 130 0.83 3.78 -10.58
CA GLY A 130 2.20 3.39 -10.90
C GLY A 130 3.05 4.53 -11.47
N GLU A 131 2.45 5.66 -11.81
CA GLU A 131 3.14 6.83 -12.34
C GLU A 131 3.33 7.89 -11.25
N PHE A 132 4.39 7.71 -10.44
CA PHE A 132 4.82 8.68 -9.45
C PHE A 132 6.35 8.75 -9.41
N GLN A 133 6.90 9.71 -8.67
CA GLN A 133 8.34 9.81 -8.42
C GLN A 133 8.64 9.18 -7.06
N SER A 134 8.78 9.97 -6.00
CA SER A 134 9.09 9.45 -4.66
C SER A 134 7.89 8.96 -3.86
N SER A 135 6.68 9.46 -4.10
CA SER A 135 5.47 8.99 -3.43
C SER A 135 4.20 9.39 -4.16
N GLU A 136 3.13 8.68 -3.88
CA GLU A 136 1.77 9.03 -4.29
C GLU A 136 0.81 8.73 -3.14
N THR A 137 -0.08 9.68 -2.84
CA THR A 137 -1.21 9.47 -1.94
C THR A 137 -2.49 9.51 -2.75
N LYS A 138 -3.32 8.47 -2.62
CA LYS A 138 -4.68 8.48 -3.14
C LYS A 138 -5.66 8.00 -2.08
N SER A 139 -6.78 8.71 -1.99
CA SER A 139 -7.85 8.39 -1.07
C SER A 139 -8.99 7.68 -1.79
N PHE A 140 -9.63 6.73 -1.12
CA PHE A 140 -10.87 6.11 -1.56
C PHE A 140 -11.84 5.97 -0.40
N THR A 141 -13.14 6.04 -0.71
CA THR A 141 -14.18 5.79 0.29
C THR A 141 -14.65 4.34 0.15
N ILE A 142 -14.78 3.65 1.27
CA ILE A 142 -15.30 2.28 1.28
C ILE A 142 -16.79 2.34 0.96
N ALA A 143 -17.15 1.94 -0.25
CA ALA A 143 -18.55 1.87 -0.66
C ALA A 143 -19.14 0.53 -0.22
N SER A 144 -20.42 0.54 0.19
CA SER A 144 -21.16 -0.70 0.36
C SER A 144 -21.32 -1.36 -1.01
N THR A 145 -20.76 -2.56 -1.16
CA THR A 145 -20.93 -3.41 -2.34
C THR A 145 -22.35 -3.97 -2.34
N ALA A 146 -23.33 -3.12 -2.66
CA ALA A 146 -24.58 -3.62 -3.21
C ALA A 146 -24.20 -4.33 -4.52
N SER A 147 -24.38 -5.65 -4.55
CA SER A 147 -24.12 -6.48 -5.73
C SER A 147 -24.71 -5.83 -6.99
N GLY A 148 -23.83 -5.38 -7.88
CA GLY A 148 -24.19 -4.90 -9.22
C GLY A 148 -24.38 -3.39 -9.36
N ALA A 149 -23.28 -2.66 -9.58
CA ALA A 149 -23.12 -1.71 -10.69
C ALA A 149 -21.72 -1.10 -10.63
N ALA A 150 -21.00 -1.16 -11.76
CA ALA A 150 -19.71 -0.51 -11.95
C ALA A 150 -19.80 0.99 -11.60
N SER A 151 -19.06 1.41 -10.57
CA SER A 151 -18.84 2.83 -10.30
C SER A 151 -17.58 3.29 -11.05
N THR A 152 -17.73 3.48 -12.36
CA THR A 152 -16.82 4.31 -13.15
C THR A 152 -17.29 5.76 -13.00
N THR A 153 -16.70 6.53 -12.10
CA THR A 153 -16.60 7.99 -12.22
C THR A 153 -15.39 8.50 -11.42
N SER A 154 -14.19 8.35 -12.00
CA SER A 154 -13.07 9.23 -11.66
C SER A 154 -13.26 10.54 -12.40
N THR A 155 -13.78 11.56 -11.72
CA THR A 155 -13.65 12.95 -12.18
C THR A 155 -12.19 13.37 -12.03
N VAL A 156 -11.44 13.21 -13.11
CA VAL A 156 -10.18 13.93 -13.31
C VAL A 156 -10.51 15.41 -13.38
N VAL A 157 -10.18 16.16 -12.33
CA VAL A 157 -10.13 17.62 -12.40
C VAL A 157 -8.83 17.98 -13.13
N THR A 158 -8.88 17.99 -14.45
CA THR A 158 -7.83 18.57 -15.30
C THR A 158 -8.00 20.09 -15.28
N THR A 159 -7.29 20.79 -14.40
CA THR A 159 -7.04 22.23 -14.60
C THR A 159 -5.82 22.38 -15.50
N ALA A 160 -6.06 22.53 -16.80
CA ALA A 160 -5.06 22.89 -17.80
C ALA A 160 -5.18 24.36 -18.18
N THR A 161 -4.16 25.16 -17.87
CA THR A 161 -3.74 26.44 -18.48
C THR A 161 -2.38 26.78 -17.86
N THR A 162 -1.23 27.05 -18.48
CA THR A 162 -0.73 27.29 -19.87
C THR A 162 0.82 27.27 -19.77
N PRO A 163 1.61 27.22 -20.86
CA PRO A 163 3.03 26.85 -20.83
C PRO A 163 3.96 28.01 -20.43
N VAL A 164 4.93 27.73 -19.56
CA VAL A 164 6.12 28.58 -19.34
C VAL A 164 7.28 27.94 -20.10
N PRO A 165 8.04 28.69 -20.94
CA PRO A 165 9.12 28.14 -21.76
C PRO A 165 10.30 27.65 -20.90
N PRO A 166 11.18 26.79 -21.47
CA PRO A 166 12.24 26.14 -20.72
C PRO A 166 13.38 27.11 -20.38
N SER A 167 13.65 27.27 -19.08
CA SER A 167 14.93 27.80 -18.59
C SER A 167 15.96 26.68 -18.66
N THR A 168 16.88 26.77 -19.62
CA THR A 168 18.06 25.92 -19.72
C THR A 168 18.99 26.17 -18.53
N THR A 169 19.22 25.15 -17.70
CA THR A 169 20.44 25.07 -16.90
C THR A 169 21.00 23.67 -16.98
N SER A 170 21.94 23.50 -17.92
CA SER A 170 22.81 22.33 -18.06
C SER A 170 23.72 22.22 -16.84
N SER A 171 23.43 21.31 -15.92
CA SER A 171 24.37 20.91 -14.88
C SER A 171 25.22 19.76 -15.38
N THR A 172 26.31 20.12 -16.07
CA THR A 172 27.35 19.18 -16.49
C THR A 172 28.09 18.66 -15.25
N LYS A 173 28.00 17.36 -15.01
CA LYS A 173 28.73 16.67 -13.94
C LYS A 173 30.19 16.52 -14.36
N THR A 174 31.09 17.36 -13.82
CA THR A 174 32.54 17.26 -14.07
C THR A 174 33.12 16.07 -13.31
N VAL A 175 33.60 15.07 -14.05
CA VAL A 175 34.42 13.97 -13.55
C VAL A 175 35.81 14.53 -13.22
N SER A 176 36.18 14.47 -11.94
CA SER A 176 37.52 14.81 -11.47
C SER A 176 38.40 13.56 -11.58
N THR A 177 39.29 13.53 -12.57
CA THR A 177 40.38 12.54 -12.66
C THR A 177 41.70 13.28 -12.80
N THR A 178 42.46 13.24 -11.72
CA THR A 178 43.86 13.66 -11.59
C THR A 178 44.76 12.86 -12.53
N PRO A 179 45.80 13.46 -13.13
CA PRO A 179 46.98 12.70 -13.53
C PRO A 179 48.20 13.03 -12.66
N ILE A 180 48.89 11.97 -12.28
CA ILE A 180 50.22 11.92 -11.67
C ILE A 180 51.26 12.18 -12.77
N ALA A 181 52.21 13.09 -12.53
CA ALA A 181 53.36 13.32 -13.43
C ALA A 181 54.60 12.55 -12.93
N SER A 182 55.26 11.86 -13.87
CA SER A 182 56.63 11.34 -13.77
C SER A 182 57.64 12.39 -14.23
#